data_AF-A0A183NU92-F1
#
_entry.id   AF-A0A183NU92-F1
#
_cell.length_a   1.000
_cell.length_b   1.000
_cell.length_c   1.000
_cell.angle_alpha   90.00
_cell.angle_beta   90.00
_cell.angle_gamma   90.00
#
_symmetry.space_group_name_H-M   'P 1'
#
loop_
_entity.id
_entity.type
_entity.pdbx_description
1 polymer ?
#
loop_
_entity_poly.entity_id
_entity_poly.type
_entity_poly.pdbx_seq_one_letter_code
_entity_poly.pdbx_strand_id
1 'polypeptide(L)'
;MFYFQAVGTLFLVFGVIAFSESGGIPWKSKTIALHWLFNLTVICMVVGVITLFVSLAGFVGSLRENTCLLRFYYFILTLLFLTEVVCCVLFFVYRESTVHRLEELIKTTFVIQYREIGFEDTTNFMDFIQKELNCCGPKSYLDWTANRYFSCDKSNISPEACGVPYSCCRQMNDISVSIFFSFL
;
A
#
# COMPACT_ATOMS: atom_id res chain seq x y z
N MET A 1 -25.28 -0.18 -7.92
CA MET A 1 -24.44 -0.45 -9.11
C MET A 1 -23.62 0.77 -9.53
N PHE A 2 -24.23 1.95 -9.72
CA PHE A 2 -23.48 3.18 -10.08
C PHE A 2 -22.34 3.54 -9.12
N TYR A 3 -22.53 3.36 -7.80
CA TYR A 3 -21.47 3.59 -6.81
C TYR A 3 -20.25 2.70 -7.06
N PHE A 4 -20.43 1.38 -7.21
CA PHE A 4 -19.34 0.44 -7.49
C PHE A 4 -18.64 0.74 -8.80
N GLN A 5 -19.37 1.19 -9.82
CA GLN A 5 -18.79 1.62 -11.08
C GLN A 5 -17.94 2.89 -10.93
N ALA A 6 -18.44 3.90 -10.20
CA ALA A 6 -17.71 5.12 -9.93
C ALA A 6 -16.43 4.86 -9.13
N VAL A 7 -16.52 4.01 -8.10
CA VAL A 7 -15.36 3.57 -7.31
C VAL A 7 -14.36 2.81 -8.18
N GLY A 8 -14.81 1.86 -9.00
CA GLY A 8 -13.95 1.12 -9.93
C GLY A 8 -13.26 2.04 -10.94
N THR A 9 -13.96 3.03 -11.50
CA THR A 9 -13.36 4.00 -12.43
C THR A 9 -12.33 4.86 -11.72
N LEU A 10 -12.61 5.26 -10.47
CA LEU A 10 -11.69 6.05 -9.66
C LEU A 10 -10.41 5.26 -9.38
N PHE A 11 -10.51 4.01 -8.92
CA PHE A 11 -9.34 3.15 -8.70
C PHE A 11 -8.52 2.92 -9.97
N LEU A 12 -9.16 2.75 -11.13
CA LEU A 12 -8.42 2.67 -12.39
C LEU A 12 -7.72 3.97 -12.77
N VAL A 13 -8.39 5.12 -12.63
CA VAL A 13 -7.80 6.42 -12.92
C VAL A 13 -6.59 6.65 -12.02
N PHE A 14 -6.71 6.37 -10.71
CA PHE A 14 -5.57 6.42 -9.78
C PHE A 14 -4.44 5.46 -10.19
N GLY A 15 -4.76 4.21 -10.55
CA GLY A 15 -3.75 3.24 -11.00
C GLY A 15 -3.02 3.66 -12.29
N VAL A 16 -3.74 4.25 -13.25
CA VAL A 16 -3.18 4.75 -14.51
C VAL A 16 -2.32 6.00 -14.29
N ILE A 17 -2.76 6.92 -13.44
CA ILE A 17 -1.97 8.12 -13.07
C ILE A 17 -0.66 7.68 -12.40
N ALA A 18 -0.74 6.80 -11.40
CA ALA A 18 0.43 6.28 -10.71
C ALA A 18 1.39 5.53 -11.66
N PHE A 19 0.85 4.77 -12.62
CA PHE A 19 1.68 4.11 -13.65
C PHE A 19 2.33 5.11 -14.62
N SER A 20 1.61 6.18 -14.98
CA SER A 20 2.12 7.24 -15.86
C SER A 20 3.26 8.03 -15.21
N GLU A 21 3.16 8.30 -13.92
CA GLU A 21 4.20 9.01 -13.14
C GLU A 21 5.41 8.12 -12.86
N SER A 22 5.22 6.80 -12.77
CA SER A 22 6.30 5.81 -12.65
C SER A 22 7.24 5.75 -13.87
N GLY A 23 7.05 6.63 -14.88
CA GLY A 23 8.04 6.87 -15.92
C GLY A 23 8.42 5.62 -16.69
N GLY A 24 7.42 4.89 -17.22
CA GLY A 24 7.60 3.83 -18.21
C GLY A 24 8.80 2.91 -17.93
N ILE A 25 8.64 2.00 -16.98
CA ILE A 25 9.71 1.11 -16.55
C ILE A 25 10.31 0.39 -17.79
N PRO A 26 11.65 0.47 -18.01
CA PRO A 26 12.27 -0.09 -19.19
C PRO A 26 12.09 -1.61 -19.22
N TRP A 27 11.48 -2.11 -20.30
CA TRP A 27 11.09 -3.50 -20.60
C TRP A 27 12.25 -4.50 -20.74
N LYS A 28 13.38 -4.27 -20.06
CA LYS A 28 14.62 -4.99 -20.30
C LYS A 28 15.15 -5.70 -19.06
N SER A 29 14.34 -6.58 -18.45
CA SER A 29 14.89 -7.75 -17.73
C SER A 29 13.84 -8.83 -17.48
N LYS A 30 14.21 -10.09 -17.74
CA LYS A 30 13.37 -11.28 -17.51
C LYS A 30 13.34 -11.74 -16.04
N THR A 31 14.24 -11.26 -15.19
CA THR A 31 14.30 -11.63 -13.75
C THR A 31 13.38 -10.78 -12.87
N ILE A 32 12.60 -9.88 -13.49
CA ILE A 32 11.92 -8.74 -12.86
C ILE A 32 10.39 -8.93 -12.78
N ALA A 33 9.81 -9.93 -13.44
CA ALA A 33 8.34 -10.10 -13.54
C ALA A 33 7.64 -10.39 -12.19
N LEU A 34 8.27 -11.14 -11.29
CA LEU A 34 7.68 -11.46 -9.99
C LEU A 34 7.64 -10.22 -9.07
N HIS A 35 8.74 -9.44 -9.06
CA HIS A 35 8.81 -8.18 -8.32
C HIS A 35 7.79 -7.18 -8.87
N TRP A 36 7.57 -7.16 -10.19
CA TRP A 36 6.52 -6.39 -10.85
C TRP A 36 5.10 -6.77 -10.46
N LEU A 37 4.81 -8.06 -10.32
CA LEU A 37 3.47 -8.51 -9.90
C LEU A 37 3.14 -8.14 -8.46
N PHE A 38 4.15 -8.01 -7.60
CA PHE A 38 3.98 -7.57 -6.21
C PHE A 38 4.07 -6.04 -6.03
N ASN A 39 4.22 -5.26 -7.11
CA ASN A 39 4.13 -3.81 -7.01
C ASN A 39 2.69 -3.41 -6.68
N LEU A 40 2.54 -2.61 -5.62
CA LEU A 40 1.24 -2.10 -5.15
C LEU A 40 0.45 -1.44 -6.28
N THR A 41 1.13 -0.65 -7.14
CA THR A 41 0.54 0.03 -8.30
C THR A 41 -0.07 -0.95 -9.31
N VAL A 42 0.62 -2.06 -9.60
CA VAL A 42 0.17 -3.07 -10.57
C VAL A 42 -1.02 -3.86 -10.01
N ILE A 43 -0.97 -4.23 -8.73
CA ILE A 43 -2.08 -4.92 -8.05
C ILE A 43 -3.33 -4.03 -8.06
N CYS A 44 -3.21 -2.75 -7.69
CA CYS A 44 -4.30 -1.79 -7.73
C CYS A 44 -4.91 -1.66 -9.14
N MET A 45 -4.07 -1.62 -10.18
CA MET A 45 -4.54 -1.57 -11.57
C MET A 45 -5.33 -2.81 -11.95
N VAL A 46 -4.81 -4.01 -11.66
CA VAL A 46 -5.49 -5.29 -11.99
C VAL A 46 -6.83 -5.41 -11.26
N VAL A 47 -6.87 -5.10 -9.96
CA VAL A 47 -8.11 -5.10 -9.17
C VAL A 47 -9.11 -4.07 -9.72
N GLY A 48 -8.65 -2.87 -10.09
CA GLY A 48 -9.50 -1.85 -10.71
C GLY A 48 -10.12 -2.32 -12.04
N VAL A 49 -9.34 -3.02 -12.89
CA VAL A 49 -9.86 -3.57 -14.15
C VAL A 49 -10.95 -4.61 -13.88
N ILE A 50 -10.68 -5.56 -12.97
CA ILE A 50 -11.62 -6.64 -12.64
C ILE A 50 -12.93 -6.06 -12.07
N THR A 51 -12.83 -5.13 -11.12
CA THR A 51 -14.01 -4.52 -10.48
C THR A 51 -14.87 -3.74 -11.48
N LEU A 52 -14.26 -3.07 -12.45
CA LEU A 52 -15.00 -2.40 -13.54
C LEU A 52 -15.72 -3.37 -14.46
N PHE A 53 -15.08 -4.47 -14.88
CA PHE A 53 -15.74 -5.45 -15.74
C PHE A 53 -16.92 -6.09 -15.02
N VAL A 54 -16.75 -6.43 -13.74
CA VAL A 54 -17.83 -7.01 -12.92
C VAL A 54 -18.96 -5.99 -12.71
N SER A 55 -18.65 -4.71 -12.44
CA SER A 55 -19.66 -3.67 -12.27
C SER A 55 -20.43 -3.36 -13.56
N LEU A 56 -19.73 -3.32 -14.70
CA LEU A 56 -20.32 -3.12 -16.03
C LEU A 56 -21.26 -4.26 -16.40
N ALA A 57 -20.84 -5.51 -16.17
CA ALA A 57 -21.67 -6.69 -16.43
C ALA A 57 -22.95 -6.67 -15.59
N GLY A 58 -22.83 -6.32 -14.30
CA GLY A 58 -24.00 -6.14 -13.43
C GLY A 58 -24.93 -5.03 -13.92
N PHE A 59 -24.37 -3.87 -14.29
CA PHE A 59 -25.13 -2.72 -14.76
C PHE A 59 -25.89 -3.01 -16.06
N VAL A 60 -25.20 -3.56 -17.06
CA VAL A 60 -25.81 -3.95 -18.34
C VAL A 60 -26.86 -5.04 -18.13
N GLY A 61 -26.60 -6.00 -17.23
CA GLY A 61 -27.53 -7.08 -16.91
C GLY A 61 -28.84 -6.57 -16.32
N SER A 62 -28.77 -5.58 -15.43
CA SER A 62 -29.95 -4.93 -14.87
C SER A 62 -30.69 -4.08 -15.90
N LEU A 63 -29.98 -3.33 -16.76
CA LEU A 63 -30.62 -2.46 -17.76
C LEU A 63 -31.30 -3.23 -18.89
N ARG A 64 -30.71 -4.35 -19.33
CA ARG A 64 -31.25 -5.18 -20.42
C ARG A 64 -32.21 -6.25 -19.91
N GLU A 65 -32.46 -6.30 -18.60
CA GLU A 65 -33.27 -7.33 -17.93
C GLU A 65 -32.84 -8.75 -18.33
N ASN A 66 -31.55 -8.93 -18.61
CA ASN A 66 -31.00 -10.18 -19.10
C ASN A 66 -30.69 -11.10 -17.91
N THR A 67 -31.61 -12.00 -17.62
CA THR A 67 -31.52 -12.96 -16.51
C THR A 67 -30.30 -13.87 -16.59
N CYS A 68 -29.81 -14.21 -17.79
CA CYS A 68 -28.60 -15.00 -17.97
C CYS A 68 -27.36 -14.22 -17.49
N LEU A 69 -27.23 -12.95 -17.88
CA LEU A 69 -26.11 -12.09 -17.48
C LEU A 69 -26.15 -11.78 -15.97
N LEU A 70 -27.36 -11.57 -15.42
CA LEU A 70 -27.55 -11.34 -13.99
C LEU A 70 -27.17 -12.57 -13.15
N ARG A 71 -27.48 -13.78 -13.64
CA ARG A 71 -27.10 -15.04 -12.98
C ARG A 71 -25.60 -15.26 -12.97
N PHE A 72 -24.91 -14.94 -14.07
CA PHE A 72 -23.45 -14.98 -14.14
C PHE A 72 -22.80 -13.98 -13.18
N TYR A 73 -23.33 -12.75 -13.11
CA TYR A 73 -22.88 -11.73 -12.16
C TYR A 73 -23.00 -12.21 -10.71
N TYR A 74 -24.16 -12.76 -10.33
CA TYR A 74 -24.38 -13.31 -8.99
C TYR A 74 -23.43 -14.47 -8.68
N PHE A 75 -23.18 -15.35 -9.65
CA PHE A 75 -22.24 -16.46 -9.50
C PHE A 75 -20.82 -15.98 -9.23
N ILE A 76 -20.31 -14.99 -9.98
CA ILE A 76 -18.99 -14.39 -9.75
C ILE A 76 -18.92 -13.75 -8.36
N LEU A 77 -19.93 -12.96 -7.98
CA LEU A 77 -19.95 -12.33 -6.65
C LEU A 77 -19.91 -13.35 -5.51
N THR A 78 -20.66 -14.45 -5.66
CA THR A 78 -20.66 -15.53 -4.68
C THR A 78 -19.27 -16.17 -4.57
N LEU A 79 -18.60 -16.40 -5.71
CA LEU A 79 -17.25 -16.94 -5.75
C LEU A 79 -16.23 -16.00 -5.09
N LEU A 80 -16.31 -14.70 -5.36
CA LEU A 80 -15.46 -13.68 -4.74
C LEU A 80 -15.67 -13.65 -3.22
N PHE A 81 -16.93 -13.65 -2.77
CA PHE A 81 -17.26 -13.65 -1.34
C PHE A 81 -16.71 -14.91 -0.64
N LEU A 82 -16.89 -16.10 -1.22
CA LEU A 82 -16.34 -17.33 -0.65
C LEU A 82 -14.81 -17.29 -0.60
N THR A 83 -14.17 -16.77 -1.66
CA THR A 83 -12.72 -16.62 -1.70
C THR A 83 -12.23 -15.64 -0.64
N GLU A 84 -12.90 -14.50 -0.45
CA GLU A 84 -12.58 -13.54 0.59
C GLU A 84 -12.72 -14.15 1.99
N VAL A 85 -13.78 -14.92 2.26
CA VAL A 85 -13.94 -15.62 3.54
C VAL A 85 -12.79 -16.60 3.78
N VAL A 86 -12.41 -17.39 2.79
CA VAL A 86 -11.28 -18.32 2.89
C VAL A 86 -9.97 -17.56 3.13
N CYS A 87 -9.71 -16.49 2.38
CA CYS A 87 -8.54 -15.63 2.56
C CYS A 87 -8.49 -15.00 3.95
N CYS A 88 -9.61 -14.49 4.46
CA CYS A 88 -9.71 -13.91 5.81
C CYS A 88 -9.44 -14.95 6.90
N VAL A 89 -9.98 -16.17 6.78
CA VAL A 89 -9.72 -17.25 7.73
C VAL A 89 -8.24 -17.64 7.69
N LEU A 90 -7.65 -17.81 6.50
CA LEU A 90 -6.23 -18.10 6.35
C LEU A 90 -5.35 -16.99 6.93
N PHE A 91 -5.68 -15.73 6.67
CA PHE A 91 -4.97 -14.57 7.22
C PHE A 91 -5.01 -14.59 8.75
N PHE A 92 -6.17 -14.89 9.35
CA PHE A 92 -6.32 -14.96 10.80
C PHE A 92 -5.52 -16.10 11.42
N VAL A 93 -5.56 -17.30 10.81
CA VAL A 93 -4.82 -18.49 11.28
C VAL A 93 -3.31 -18.27 11.17
N TYR A 94 -2.83 -17.70 10.07
CA TYR A 94 -1.41 -17.46 9.80
C TYR A 94 -0.99 -16.02 10.09
N ARG A 95 -1.66 -15.33 11.02
CA ARG A 95 -1.45 -13.89 11.26
C ARG A 95 0.03 -13.56 11.53
N GLU A 96 0.72 -14.33 12.36
CA GLU A 96 2.09 -14.04 12.78
C GLU A 96 3.06 -14.17 11.59
N SER A 97 2.90 -15.23 10.79
CA SER A 97 3.72 -15.42 9.60
C SER A 97 3.40 -14.38 8.53
N THR A 98 2.13 -14.00 8.37
CA THR A 98 1.71 -13.02 7.37
C THR A 98 2.19 -11.62 7.75
N VAL A 99 2.07 -11.23 9.02
CA VAL A 99 2.56 -9.95 9.53
C VAL A 99 4.08 -9.86 9.35
N HIS A 100 4.83 -10.90 9.70
CA HIS A 100 6.29 -10.88 9.49
C HIS A 100 6.66 -10.73 8.01
N ARG A 101 5.96 -11.42 7.10
CA ARG A 101 6.18 -11.26 5.65
C ARG A 101 5.83 -9.86 5.17
N LEU A 102 4.74 -9.28 5.68
CA LEU A 102 4.36 -7.90 5.37
C LEU A 102 5.39 -6.90 5.90
N GLU A 103 5.89 -7.06 7.13
CA GLU A 103 6.95 -6.23 7.70
C GLU A 103 8.21 -6.25 6.81
N GLU A 104 8.61 -7.44 6.35
CA GLU A 104 9.75 -7.62 5.45
C GLU A 104 9.51 -6.95 4.09
N LEU A 105 8.34 -7.15 3.48
CA LEU A 105 7.96 -6.52 2.21
C LEU A 105 7.93 -4.99 2.31
N ILE A 106 7.39 -4.45 3.41
CA ILE A 106 7.35 -3.00 3.63
C ILE A 106 8.78 -2.49 3.82
N LYS A 107 9.62 -3.20 4.58
CA LYS A 107 11.01 -2.82 4.77
C LYS A 107 11.78 -2.78 3.45
N THR A 108 11.65 -3.81 2.60
CA THR A 108 12.36 -3.86 1.31
C THR A 108 11.85 -2.83 0.30
N THR A 109 10.55 -2.55 0.31
CA THR A 109 9.93 -1.67 -0.71
C THR A 109 9.93 -0.21 -0.28
N PHE A 110 9.53 0.09 0.96
CA PHE A 110 9.33 1.47 1.43
C PHE A 110 10.52 2.03 2.19
N VAL A 111 11.22 1.23 3.01
CA VAL A 111 12.33 1.74 3.84
C VAL A 111 13.63 1.84 3.04
N ILE A 112 13.98 0.82 2.26
CA ILE A 112 15.21 0.81 1.47
C ILE A 112 15.14 1.82 0.31
N GLN A 113 13.97 2.00 -0.32
CA GLN A 113 13.80 2.93 -1.46
C GLN A 113 13.44 4.36 -1.01
N TYR A 114 13.41 4.62 0.30
CA TYR A 114 13.04 5.92 0.84
C TYR A 114 14.06 7.00 0.41
N ARG A 115 13.57 8.06 -0.23
CA ARG A 115 14.37 9.18 -0.78
C ARG A 115 15.34 8.77 -1.91
N GLU A 116 15.11 7.65 -2.58
CA GLU A 116 15.82 7.32 -3.83
C GLU A 116 15.24 8.11 -5.02
N ILE A 117 16.10 8.45 -5.98
CA ILE A 117 15.71 9.25 -7.15
C ILE A 117 14.69 8.46 -7.99
N GLY A 118 13.51 9.05 -8.22
CA GLY A 118 12.39 8.40 -8.91
C GLY A 118 11.38 7.69 -7.99
N PHE A 119 11.53 7.77 -6.67
CA PHE A 119 10.62 7.19 -5.67
C PHE A 119 10.03 8.24 -4.71
N GLU A 120 9.79 9.46 -5.20
CA GLU A 120 9.23 10.57 -4.40
C GLU A 120 7.84 10.23 -3.84
N ASP A 121 7.00 9.55 -4.62
CA ASP A 121 5.66 9.13 -4.19
C ASP A 121 5.71 8.14 -3.02
N THR A 122 6.69 7.24 -3.02
CA THR A 122 6.90 6.27 -1.94
C THR A 122 7.32 6.97 -0.65
N THR A 123 8.13 8.02 -0.78
CA THR A 123 8.58 8.86 0.34
C THR A 123 7.41 9.64 0.95
N ASN A 124 6.63 10.33 0.11
CA ASN A 124 5.46 11.09 0.52
C ASN A 124 4.37 10.21 1.16
N PHE A 125 4.11 9.04 0.57
CA PHE A 125 3.16 8.09 1.10
C PHE A 125 3.59 7.55 2.46
N MET A 126 4.86 7.19 2.62
CA MET A 126 5.37 6.72 3.91
C MET A 126 5.27 7.81 4.98
N ASP A 127 5.62 9.05 4.64
CA ASP A 127 5.49 10.18 5.57
C ASP A 127 4.03 10.45 5.97
N PHE A 128 3.09 10.30 5.03
CA PHE A 128 1.66 10.44 5.28
C PHE A 128 1.18 9.35 6.25
N ILE A 129 1.50 8.09 5.97
CA ILE A 129 1.10 6.95 6.80
C ILE A 129 1.66 7.07 8.22
N GLN A 130 2.93 7.47 8.37
CA GLN A 130 3.56 7.62 9.68
C GLN A 130 2.92 8.73 10.52
N LYS A 131 2.56 9.86 9.90
CA LYS A 131 1.85 10.95 10.57
C LYS A 131 0.42 10.55 10.95
N GLU A 132 -0.30 9.91 10.03
CA GLU A 132 -1.71 9.55 10.24
C GLU A 132 -1.87 8.45 11.29
N LEU A 133 -1.01 7.43 11.25
CA LEU A 133 -1.04 6.30 12.19
C LEU A 133 -0.19 6.50 13.43
N ASN A 134 0.53 7.63 13.53
CA ASN A 134 1.48 7.93 14.62
C ASN A 134 2.48 6.79 14.89
N CYS A 135 2.92 6.11 13.83
CA CYS A 135 3.84 4.98 13.88
C CYS A 135 5.20 5.33 13.26
N CYS A 136 6.24 4.56 13.58
CA CYS A 136 7.57 4.77 13.02
C CYS A 136 8.23 3.44 12.65
N GLY A 137 8.38 3.23 11.34
CA GLY A 137 8.88 1.99 10.76
C GLY A 137 7.83 0.85 10.70
N PRO A 138 8.10 -0.24 9.96
CA PRO A 138 7.20 -1.39 9.87
C PRO A 138 6.98 -2.09 11.22
N LYS A 139 8.05 -2.26 12.01
CA LYS A 139 8.00 -2.89 13.34
C LYS A 139 8.52 -1.96 14.42
N SER A 140 9.59 -1.22 14.14
CA SER A 140 10.22 -0.29 15.09
C SER A 140 10.94 0.83 14.36
N TYR A 141 11.24 1.91 15.09
CA TYR A 141 12.07 3.01 14.59
C TYR A 141 13.47 2.54 14.13
N LEU A 142 13.96 1.42 14.68
CA LEU A 142 15.21 0.79 14.29
C LEU A 142 15.21 0.26 12.85
N ASP A 143 14.04 0.04 12.23
CA ASP A 143 13.99 -0.45 10.85
C ASP A 143 14.62 0.54 9.87
N TRP A 144 14.66 1.83 10.21
CA TRP A 144 15.30 2.87 9.42
C TRP A 144 16.81 2.68 9.27
N THR A 145 17.47 1.89 10.12
CA THR A 145 18.90 1.59 9.93
C THR A 145 19.19 0.78 8.67
N ALA A 146 18.17 0.16 8.07
CA ALA A 146 18.30 -0.53 6.78
C ALA A 146 18.40 0.43 5.59
N ASN A 147 18.00 1.70 5.77
CA ASN A 147 18.14 2.72 4.74
C ASN A 147 19.55 3.32 4.74
N ARG A 148 20.11 3.58 3.54
CA ARG A 148 21.45 4.14 3.37
C ARG A 148 21.64 5.50 4.06
N TYR A 149 20.59 6.33 4.15
CA TYR A 149 20.68 7.68 4.71
C TYR A 149 20.63 7.69 6.24
N PHE A 150 19.95 6.72 6.85
CA PHE A 150 19.73 6.65 8.31
C PHE A 150 20.55 5.56 9.01
N SER A 151 21.27 4.72 8.26
CA SER A 151 22.12 3.66 8.81
C SER A 151 23.13 4.19 9.82
N CYS A 152 23.23 3.49 10.96
CA CYS A 152 24.14 3.78 12.08
C CYS A 152 25.58 3.29 11.88
N ASP A 153 26.01 3.07 10.64
CA ASP A 153 27.39 2.65 10.38
C ASP A 153 28.36 3.84 10.54
N LYS A 154 29.53 3.60 11.10
CA LYS A 154 30.60 4.61 11.26
C LYS A 154 31.12 5.12 9.91
N SER A 155 30.89 4.36 8.84
CA SER A 155 31.22 4.73 7.47
C SER A 155 30.18 5.67 6.83
N ASN A 156 29.01 5.84 7.45
CA ASN A 156 27.94 6.67 6.90
C ASN A 156 28.21 8.15 7.15
N ILE A 157 28.37 8.91 6.06
CA ILE A 157 28.67 10.35 6.08
C ILE A 157 27.37 11.18 6.11
N SER A 158 26.21 10.53 6.06
CA SER A 158 24.92 11.22 6.06
C SER A 158 24.71 12.00 7.36
N PRO A 159 24.29 13.28 7.32
CA PRO A 159 24.02 14.07 8.53
C PRO A 159 22.83 13.53 9.34
N GLU A 160 22.00 12.69 8.73
CA GLU A 160 20.84 12.03 9.34
C GLU A 160 21.17 10.60 9.80
N ALA A 161 22.44 10.19 9.81
CA ALA A 161 22.85 8.87 10.30
C ALA A 161 22.40 8.66 11.76
N CYS A 162 21.95 7.46 12.10
CA CYS A 162 21.30 7.14 13.37
C CYS A 162 20.01 7.91 13.69
N GLY A 163 19.48 8.67 12.72
CA GLY A 163 18.21 9.36 12.83
C GLY A 163 17.03 8.53 12.30
N VAL A 164 15.88 9.19 12.27
CA VAL A 164 14.66 8.73 11.60
C VAL A 164 14.12 9.87 10.73
N PRO A 165 13.23 9.59 9.77
CA PRO A 165 12.59 10.65 9.00
C PRO A 165 11.83 11.65 9.87
N TYR A 166 11.65 12.86 9.36
CA TYR A 166 10.94 13.92 10.06
C TYR A 166 9.48 13.55 10.39
N SER A 167 8.85 12.67 9.61
CA SER A 167 7.50 12.13 9.83
C SER A 167 7.41 11.24 11.07
N CYS A 168 8.52 10.64 11.52
CA CYS A 168 8.63 9.91 12.78
C CYS A 168 8.95 10.81 14.00
N CYS A 169 9.40 12.05 13.77
CA CYS A 169 9.81 12.94 14.85
C CYS A 169 8.60 13.50 15.58
N ARG A 170 8.53 13.29 16.90
CA ARG A 170 7.54 13.94 17.75
C ARG A 170 7.93 15.40 17.98
N GLN A 171 6.99 16.32 17.83
CA GLN A 171 7.22 17.73 18.19
C GLN A 171 7.34 17.86 19.72
N MET A 172 8.40 18.49 20.21
CA MET A 172 8.63 18.72 21.65
C MET A 172 7.66 19.73 22.29
N ASN A 173 6.71 20.30 21.54
CA ASN A 173 5.71 21.23 22.10
C ASN A 173 4.70 20.54 23.05
N ASP A 174 4.63 19.20 23.06
CA ASP A 174 3.82 18.44 24.04
C ASP A 174 4.55 18.17 25.36
N ILE A 175 5.84 18.51 25.47
CA ILE A 175 6.60 18.34 26.73
C ILE A 175 6.16 19.40 27.77
N SER A 176 5.70 20.58 27.33
CA SER A 176 5.14 21.58 28.25
C SER A 176 3.72 21.24 28.73
N VAL A 177 2.94 20.45 27.97
CA VAL A 177 1.58 20.04 28.35
C VAL A 177 1.60 18.80 29.26
N SER A 178 2.50 17.86 29.00
CA SER A 178 2.64 16.63 29.82
C SER A 178 3.28 16.88 31.20
N ILE A 179 4.09 17.92 31.35
CA ILE A 179 4.58 18.35 32.67
C ILE A 179 3.48 19.09 33.47
N PHE A 180 2.58 19.82 32.81
CA PHE A 180 1.50 20.55 33.48
C PHE A 180 0.42 19.64 34.09
N PHE A 181 0.16 18.47 33.49
CA PHE A 181 -0.82 17.49 34.01
C PHE A 181 -0.29 16.55 35.10
N SER A 182 1.00 16.60 35.46
CA SER A 182 1.56 15.82 36.58
C SER A 182 1.66 16.61 37.90
N PHE A 183 1.25 17.88 37.92
CA PHE A 183 1.29 18.74 39.12
C PHE A 183 -0.06 19.38 39.49
N LEU A 184 -1.17 18.89 38.92
CA LEU A 184 -2.54 19.25 39.30
C LEU A 184 -3.39 17.98 39.33
#